data_AF-A0A353TWI8-F1
#
_entry.id   AF-A0A353TWI8-F1
#
_cell.length_a   1.000
_cell.length_b   1.000
_cell.length_c   1.000
_cell.angle_alpha   90.00
_cell.angle_beta   90.00
_cell.angle_gamma   90.00
#
_symmetry.space_group_name_H-M   'P 1'
#
loop_
_entity.id
_entity.type
_entity.pdbx_description
1 polymer ?
#
loop_
_entity_poly.entity_id
_entity_poly.type
_entity_poly.pdbx_seq_one_letter_code
_entity_poly.pdbx_strand_id
1 'polypeptide(L)'
;MKGKSYNHCFKQWGSAVMSWDGRIAPCCYDKDLDFSPGSIRVSPLKEIWKNQSLMQFRRQVLKDKAAIAMCRNCPEGRKLII
;
A
#
# COMPACT_ATOMS: atom_id res chain seq x y z
N MET A 1 8.52 12.78 11.86
CA MET A 1 9.13 12.90 10.52
C MET A 1 8.67 14.20 9.88
N LYS A 2 9.59 14.98 9.29
CA LYS A 2 9.33 16.32 8.74
C LYS A 2 8.72 16.22 7.31
N GLY A 3 7.89 17.18 6.90
CA GLY A 3 7.31 17.27 5.54
C GLY A 3 5.79 17.10 5.47
N LYS A 4 5.15 17.71 4.46
CA LYS A 4 3.69 17.67 4.26
C LYS A 4 3.26 16.31 3.70
N SER A 5 2.31 15.66 4.38
CA SER A 5 1.65 14.44 3.91
C SER A 5 0.37 14.80 3.17
N TYR A 6 0.10 14.09 2.08
CA TYR A 6 -1.11 14.22 1.29
C TYR A 6 -1.82 12.86 1.24
N ASN A 7 -3.15 12.87 1.07
CA ASN A 7 -3.96 11.66 0.92
C ASN A 7 -3.84 11.05 -0.49
N HIS A 8 -2.60 10.85 -0.94
CA HIS A 8 -2.26 10.07 -2.12
C HIS A 8 -0.88 9.44 -1.92
N CYS A 9 -0.62 8.36 -2.66
CA CYS A 9 0.66 7.65 -2.66
C CYS A 9 0.86 6.96 -4.02
N PHE A 10 1.92 7.31 -4.74
CA PHE A 10 2.15 6.79 -6.10
C PHE A 10 2.37 5.28 -6.13
N LYS A 11 2.96 4.70 -5.08
CA LYS A 11 3.16 3.24 -4.95
C LYS A 11 1.86 2.47 -5.15
N GLN A 12 0.72 3.02 -4.75
CA GLN A 12 -0.58 2.34 -4.83
C GLN A 12 -1.07 2.05 -6.26
N TRP A 13 -0.56 2.77 -7.25
CA TRP A 13 -0.90 2.57 -8.66
C TRP A 13 0.31 2.18 -9.52
N GLY A 14 1.53 2.30 -9.00
CA GLY A 14 2.75 1.96 -9.73
C GLY A 14 3.33 0.59 -9.43
N SER A 15 3.02 -0.02 -8.27
CA SER A 15 3.67 -1.27 -7.86
C SER A 15 2.87 -2.06 -6.83
N ALA A 16 3.12 -3.36 -6.76
CA ALA A 16 2.84 -4.20 -5.59
C ALA A 16 4.14 -4.89 -5.15
N VAL A 17 4.19 -5.32 -3.90
CA VAL A 17 5.31 -6.12 -3.38
C VAL A 17 4.84 -7.55 -3.21
N MET A 18 5.71 -8.51 -3.56
CA MET A 18 5.44 -9.93 -3.38
C MET A 18 6.38 -10.49 -2.32
N SER A 19 5.80 -11.15 -1.33
CA SER A 19 6.51 -11.91 -0.30
C SER A 19 7.06 -13.22 -0.87
N TRP A 20 8.03 -13.82 -0.19
CA TRP A 20 8.67 -15.09 -0.57
C TRP A 20 7.67 -16.26 -0.68
N ASP A 21 6.57 -16.20 0.07
CA ASP A 21 5.50 -17.20 0.05
C ASP A 21 4.40 -16.89 -0.99
N GLY A 22 4.58 -15.85 -1.81
CA GLY A 22 3.64 -15.47 -2.86
C GLY A 22 2.47 -14.60 -2.40
N ARG A 23 2.41 -14.24 -1.10
CA ARG A 23 1.46 -13.20 -0.64
C ARG A 23 1.83 -11.85 -1.23
N ILE A 24 0.83 -11.07 -1.61
CA ILE A 24 1.00 -9.72 -2.14
C ILE A 24 0.83 -8.71 -1.01
N ALA A 25 1.60 -7.64 -1.04
CA ALA A 25 1.48 -6.48 -0.18
C ALA A 25 1.21 -5.23 -1.05
N PRO A 26 0.35 -4.29 -0.59
CA PRO A 26 0.08 -3.06 -1.32
C PRO A 26 1.24 -2.05 -1.24
N CYS A 27 2.23 -2.27 -0.38
CA CYS A 27 3.37 -1.38 -0.17
C CYS A 27 4.55 -2.15 0.45
N CYS A 28 5.79 -1.72 0.19
CA CYS A 28 6.98 -2.27 0.87
C CYS A 28 7.05 -1.97 2.38
N TYR A 29 6.23 -1.03 2.86
CA TYR A 29 6.09 -0.73 4.30
C TYR A 29 5.09 -1.62 5.02
N ASP A 30 4.35 -2.47 4.30
CA ASP A 30 3.47 -3.49 4.89
C ASP A 30 4.29 -4.75 5.20
N LYS A 31 5.14 -4.65 6.23
CA LYS A 31 6.14 -5.68 6.57
C LYS A 31 5.50 -6.98 7.06
N ASP A 32 4.40 -6.86 7.78
CA ASP A 32 3.69 -7.97 8.41
C ASP A 32 2.52 -8.48 7.54
N LEU A 33 2.31 -7.87 6.36
CA LEU A 33 1.25 -8.21 5.41
C LEU A 33 -0.17 -7.98 5.97
N ASP A 34 -0.34 -7.01 6.86
CA ASP A 34 -1.60 -6.65 7.49
C ASP A 34 -2.67 -6.24 6.47
N PHE A 35 -2.24 -5.68 5.34
CA PHE A 35 -3.12 -5.20 4.26
C PHE A 35 -3.00 -6.06 3.00
N SER A 36 -2.59 -7.33 3.13
CA SER A 36 -2.46 -8.24 1.99
C SER A 36 -3.79 -8.44 1.26
N PRO A 37 -3.86 -8.16 -0.05
CA PRO A 37 -5.06 -8.41 -0.83
C PRO A 37 -5.19 -9.88 -1.28
N GLY A 38 -4.20 -10.73 -1.06
CA GLY A 38 -4.23 -12.14 -1.47
C GLY A 38 -2.87 -12.70 -1.85
N SER A 39 -2.87 -13.88 -2.45
CA SER A 39 -1.65 -14.61 -2.86
C SER A 39 -1.74 -15.06 -4.32
N ILE A 40 -0.62 -14.95 -5.04
CA ILE A 40 -0.50 -15.42 -6.43
C ILE A 40 -0.59 -16.95 -6.54
N ARG A 41 -0.48 -17.67 -5.42
CA ARG A 41 -0.71 -19.13 -5.37
C ARG A 41 -2.18 -19.49 -5.52
N VAL A 42 -3.09 -18.54 -5.28
CA VAL A 42 -4.55 -18.74 -5.28
C VAL A 42 -5.20 -18.04 -6.46
N SER A 43 -4.83 -16.79 -6.73
CA SER A 43 -5.45 -15.98 -7.80
C SER A 43 -4.39 -15.29 -8.66
N PRO A 44 -4.63 -15.12 -9.97
CA PRO A 44 -3.76 -14.31 -10.82
C PRO A 44 -3.57 -12.90 -10.27
N LEU A 45 -2.36 -12.35 -10.40
CA LEU A 45 -2.04 -10.99 -9.91
C LEU A 45 -3.01 -9.92 -10.43
N LYS A 46 -3.49 -10.06 -11.69
CA LYS A 46 -4.46 -9.15 -12.30
C LYS A 46 -5.79 -9.11 -11.55
N GLU A 47 -6.22 -10.23 -10.99
CA GLU A 47 -7.45 -10.31 -10.18
C GLU A 47 -7.21 -9.72 -8.80
N ILE A 48 -6.09 -10.07 -8.15
CA ILE A 48 -5.67 -9.47 -6.87
C ILE A 48 -5.61 -7.94 -6.98
N TRP A 49 -5.05 -7.42 -8.08
CA TRP A 49 -4.91 -5.99 -8.32
C TRP A 49 -6.24 -5.23 -8.44
N LYS A 50 -7.32 -5.94 -8.79
CA LYS A 50 -8.67 -5.39 -8.98
C LYS A 50 -9.65 -5.78 -7.87
N ASN A 51 -9.22 -6.59 -6.90
CA ASN A 51 -10.12 -7.11 -5.89
C ASN A 51 -10.55 -6.05 -4.87
N GLN A 52 -11.59 -6.39 -4.12
CA GLN A 52 -12.20 -5.48 -3.16
C GLN A 52 -11.24 -5.10 -2.03
N SER A 53 -10.40 -6.02 -1.55
CA SER A 53 -9.43 -5.75 -0.47
C SER A 53 -8.45 -4.64 -0.87
N LEU A 54 -7.82 -4.75 -2.04
CA LEU A 54 -6.89 -3.72 -2.52
C LEU A 54 -7.61 -2.40 -2.84
N MET A 55 -8.84 -2.45 -3.39
CA MET A 55 -9.63 -1.23 -3.60
C MET A 55 -9.98 -0.53 -2.30
N GLN A 56 -10.32 -1.27 -1.24
CA GLN A 56 -10.61 -0.72 0.07
C GLN A 56 -9.37 -0.06 0.67
N PHE A 57 -8.21 -0.71 0.59
CA PHE A 57 -6.95 -0.11 1.03
C PHE A 57 -6.64 1.20 0.29
N ARG A 58 -6.76 1.21 -1.04
CA ARG A 58 -6.59 2.45 -1.84
C ARG A 58 -7.55 3.56 -1.44
N ARG A 59 -8.81 3.24 -1.15
CA ARG A 59 -9.79 4.21 -0.65
C ARG A 59 -9.40 4.76 0.71
N GLN A 60 -8.87 3.94 1.62
CA GLN A 60 -8.37 4.41 2.92
C GLN A 60 -7.21 5.39 2.74
N VAL A 61 -6.25 5.07 1.85
CA VAL A 61 -5.14 5.98 1.51
C VAL A 61 -5.64 7.32 0.96
N LEU A 62 -6.67 7.30 0.11
CA LEU A 62 -7.26 8.53 -0.46
C LEU A 62 -8.11 9.32 0.53
N LYS A 63 -8.67 8.66 1.55
CA LYS A 63 -9.51 9.28 2.58
C LYS A 63 -8.67 9.91 3.69
N ASP A 64 -7.80 9.12 4.31
CA ASP A 64 -6.92 9.54 5.39
C ASP A 64 -5.71 8.62 5.45
N LYS A 65 -4.67 8.98 4.68
CA LYS A 65 -3.41 8.22 4.67
C LYS A 65 -2.71 8.25 6.03
N ALA A 66 -2.89 9.31 6.83
CA ALA A 66 -2.18 9.50 8.09
C ALA A 66 -2.75 8.61 9.21
N ALA A 67 -4.00 8.19 9.10
CA ALA A 67 -4.61 7.19 10.00
C ALA A 67 -3.98 5.79 9.87
N ILE A 68 -3.41 5.46 8.71
CA ILE A 68 -2.77 4.16 8.47
C ILE A 68 -1.35 4.19 9.05
N ALA A 69 -1.10 3.42 10.11
CA ALA A 69 0.16 3.46 10.87
C ALA A 69 1.41 3.30 9.99
N MET A 70 1.42 2.33 9.07
CA MET A 70 2.55 2.13 8.14
C MET A 70 2.76 3.30 7.18
N CYS A 71 1.68 3.95 6.72
CA CYS A 71 1.77 5.08 5.81
C CYS A 71 2.23 6.36 6.53
N ARG A 72 1.79 6.58 7.77
CA ARG A 72 2.23 7.68 8.63
C ARG A 72 3.76 7.66 8.85
N ASN A 73 4.32 6.47 8.96
CA ASN A 73 5.73 6.22 9.20
C ASN A 73 6.56 6.10 7.90
N CYS A 74 5.94 6.19 6.72
CA CYS A 74 6.61 6.09 5.44
C CYS A 74 7.30 7.43 5.05
N PRO A 75 8.60 7.46 4.73
CA PRO A 75 9.29 8.67 4.27
C PRO A 75 8.98 8.99 2.80
N GLU A 76 8.80 7.95 1.97
CA GLU A 76 8.61 8.03 0.51
C GLU A 76 7.38 8.85 0.08
N GLY A 77 6.35 8.90 0.95
CA GLY A 77 5.06 9.51 0.64
C GLY A 77 4.95 10.98 1.03
N ARG A 78 6.05 11.66 1.35
CA ARG A 78 6.08 13.06 1.78
C ARG A 78 6.82 13.93 0.76
N LYS A 79 6.33 15.16 0.57
CA LYS A 79 7.11 16.18 -0.13
C LYS A 79 8.22 16.66 0.81
N LEU A 80 9.47 16.40 0.44
CA LEU A 80 10.62 16.96 1.12
C LEU A 80 10.57 18.49 0.98
N ILE A 81 10.60 19.20 2.10
CA ILE A 81 10.84 20.64 2.12
C ILE A 81 12.35 20.75 2.21
N ILE A 82 12.98 20.94 1.05
CA ILE A 82 14.39 21.33 0.93
C ILE A 82 14.43 22.85 1.07
#